data_AF-N1WNI6-F1
#
_entry.id   AF-N1WNI6-F1
#
_cell.length_a   1.000
_cell.length_b   1.000
_cell.length_c   1.000
_cell.angle_alpha   90.00
_cell.angle_beta   90.00
_cell.angle_gamma   90.00
#
_symmetry.space_group_name_H-M   'P 1'
#
loop_
_entity.id
_entity.type
_entity.pdbx_description
1 polymer ?
#
loop_
_entity_poly.entity_id
_entity_poly.type
_entity_poly.pdbx_seq_one_letter_code
_entity_poly.pdbx_strand_id
1 'polypeptide(L)'
;MDKNSGEIFSGRSAAIRKKNQTLRQELPFDPSFFMNPLSFNTPGLLFPAISLLMLAYTNRFLGLASLARQLIGKYQENKNPDLLSQIQNLRFRLSLIRHTQSMGIVSLLACTSCLTVLAFDLQRTAWILFALALLFLFVSLCICLLEIHLSVHALDIEMHALDKSGSNEFK
;
A
#
# COMPACT_ATOMS: atom_id res chain seq x y z
N MET A 1 -1.17 47.01 -53.52
CA MET A 1 -2.29 46.79 -52.59
C MET A 1 -2.31 45.31 -52.23
N ASP A 2 -1.68 45.00 -51.11
CA ASP A 2 -1.32 43.66 -50.65
C ASP A 2 -2.52 42.77 -50.33
N LYS A 3 -2.73 41.71 -51.11
CA LYS A 3 -3.73 40.65 -50.85
C LYS A 3 -3.24 39.58 -49.87
N ASN A 4 -1.97 39.60 -49.44
CA ASN A 4 -1.36 38.51 -48.66
C ASN A 4 -1.50 38.69 -47.13
N SER A 5 -1.88 39.88 -46.64
CA SER A 5 -1.94 40.16 -45.19
C SER A 5 -3.19 39.60 -44.49
N GLY A 6 -4.27 39.33 -45.23
CA GLY A 6 -5.55 38.83 -44.66
C GLY A 6 -5.55 37.34 -44.32
N GLU A 7 -4.87 36.51 -45.12
CA GLU A 7 -4.83 35.05 -44.91
C GLU A 7 -3.91 34.65 -43.74
N ILE A 8 -2.78 35.36 -43.58
CA ILE A 8 -1.82 35.15 -42.47
C ILE A 8 -2.48 35.41 -41.10
N PHE A 9 -3.38 36.40 -41.00
CA PHE A 9 -4.04 36.76 -39.76
C PHE A 9 -5.19 35.80 -39.40
N SER A 10 -5.91 35.30 -40.41
CA SER A 10 -6.99 34.30 -40.23
C SER A 10 -6.44 32.94 -39.76
N GLY A 11 -5.35 32.46 -40.37
CA GLY A 11 -4.69 31.21 -39.98
C GLY A 11 -4.10 31.23 -38.57
N ARG A 12 -3.52 32.36 -38.14
CA ARG A 12 -2.99 32.54 -36.78
C ARG A 12 -4.10 32.51 -35.73
N SER A 13 -5.26 33.12 -36.02
CA SER A 13 -6.40 33.16 -35.10
C SER A 13 -7.03 31.78 -34.90
N ALA A 14 -7.13 30.98 -35.97
CA ALA A 14 -7.58 29.58 -35.89
C ALA A 14 -6.60 28.68 -35.12
N ALA A 15 -5.28 28.89 -35.30
CA ALA A 15 -4.25 28.15 -34.57
C ALA A 15 -4.22 28.53 -33.07
N ILE A 16 -4.42 29.80 -32.72
CA ILE A 16 -4.54 30.26 -31.33
C ILE A 16 -5.81 29.71 -30.67
N ARG A 17 -6.92 29.60 -31.43
CA ARG A 17 -8.17 28.99 -30.95
C ARG A 17 -8.00 27.50 -30.66
N LYS A 18 -7.38 26.74 -31.57
CA LYS A 18 -7.03 25.32 -31.35
C LYS A 18 -6.06 25.13 -30.19
N LYS A 19 -5.02 25.97 -30.08
CA LYS A 19 -4.04 25.92 -28.98
C LYS A 19 -4.68 26.22 -27.63
N ASN A 20 -5.61 27.18 -27.55
CA ASN A 20 -6.38 27.46 -26.33
C ASN A 20 -7.38 26.33 -25.99
N GLN A 21 -7.86 25.59 -27.00
CA GLN A 21 -8.77 24.46 -26.81
C GLN A 21 -8.02 23.21 -26.29
N THR A 22 -6.79 22.97 -26.73
CA THR A 22 -5.90 21.92 -26.19
C THR A 22 -5.32 22.26 -24.82
N LEU A 23 -5.19 23.55 -24.47
CA LEU A 23 -4.64 24.01 -23.19
C LEU A 23 -5.66 24.01 -22.03
N ARG A 24 -6.95 23.72 -22.29
CA ARG A 24 -7.98 23.55 -21.27
C ARG A 24 -8.21 22.08 -20.86
N GLN A 25 -7.34 21.16 -21.28
CA GLN A 25 -7.52 19.73 -21.08
C GLN A 25 -6.43 19.08 -20.22
N GLU A 26 -5.82 19.80 -19.29
CA GLU A 26 -4.82 19.20 -18.39
C GLU A 26 -4.96 19.74 -16.96
N LEU A 27 -6.12 19.49 -16.34
CA LEU A 27 -6.18 19.38 -14.89
C LEU A 27 -6.49 17.90 -14.59
N PRO A 28 -5.57 17.16 -13.94
CA PRO A 28 -5.67 15.71 -13.77
C PRO A 28 -6.77 15.26 -12.78
N PHE A 29 -7.64 16.18 -12.36
CA PHE A 29 -8.69 15.91 -11.38
C PHE A 29 -10.00 16.60 -11.81
N ASP A 30 -10.93 15.83 -12.35
CA ASP A 30 -12.28 16.29 -12.64
C ASP A 30 -13.14 16.16 -11.37
N PRO A 31 -13.52 17.28 -10.70
CA PRO A 31 -14.33 17.22 -9.49
C PRO A 31 -15.74 16.68 -9.71
N SER A 32 -16.21 16.57 -10.96
CA SER A 32 -17.49 15.94 -11.29
C SER A 32 -17.49 14.42 -11.12
N PHE A 33 -16.33 13.80 -10.88
CA PHE A 33 -16.22 12.37 -10.57
C PHE A 33 -17.14 11.95 -9.40
N PHE A 34 -17.22 12.77 -8.35
CA PHE A 34 -18.07 12.54 -7.18
C PHE A 34 -19.57 12.73 -7.44
N MET A 35 -19.96 13.27 -8.59
CA MET A 35 -21.38 13.39 -8.99
C MET A 35 -21.91 12.10 -9.62
N ASN A 36 -21.04 11.15 -9.99
CA ASN A 36 -21.46 9.86 -10.52
C ASN A 36 -21.91 8.91 -9.38
N PRO A 37 -22.95 8.10 -9.60
CA PRO A 37 -23.39 7.09 -8.64
C PRO A 37 -22.34 5.99 -8.48
N LEU A 38 -22.14 5.54 -7.24
CA LEU A 38 -21.17 4.52 -6.86
C LEU A 38 -21.93 3.21 -6.90
N SER A 39 -21.46 2.27 -7.72
CA SER A 39 -22.11 0.96 -7.81
C SER A 39 -21.68 0.07 -6.63
N PHE A 40 -22.58 -0.77 -6.12
CA PHE A 40 -22.26 -1.81 -5.12
C PHE A 40 -21.12 -2.74 -5.57
N ASN A 41 -20.94 -2.92 -6.88
CA ASN A 41 -19.88 -3.76 -7.42
C ASN A 41 -18.48 -3.20 -7.12
N THR A 42 -18.29 -1.87 -7.13
CA THR A 42 -16.96 -1.27 -6.99
C THR A 42 -16.36 -1.52 -5.60
N PRO A 43 -17.05 -1.23 -4.47
CA PRO A 43 -16.56 -1.64 -3.16
C PRO A 43 -16.65 -3.15 -2.95
N GLY A 44 -17.62 -3.84 -3.58
CA GLY A 44 -17.78 -5.29 -3.49
C GLY A 44 -16.55 -6.09 -3.95
N LEU A 45 -15.81 -5.58 -4.93
CA LEU A 45 -14.55 -6.18 -5.40
C LEU A 45 -13.41 -6.11 -4.39
N LEU A 46 -13.45 -5.17 -3.44
CA LEU A 46 -12.41 -5.04 -2.41
C LEU A 46 -12.50 -6.14 -1.35
N PHE A 47 -13.70 -6.64 -1.04
CA PHE A 47 -13.90 -7.65 0.00
C PHE A 47 -13.07 -8.93 -0.22
N PRO A 48 -13.11 -9.61 -1.38
CA PRO A 48 -12.28 -10.78 -1.63
C PRO A 48 -10.78 -10.45 -1.66
N ALA A 49 -10.39 -9.30 -2.24
CA ALA A 49 -8.99 -8.88 -2.30
C ALA A 49 -8.39 -8.65 -0.90
N ILE A 50 -9.11 -7.92 -0.04
CA ILE A 50 -8.71 -7.66 1.35
C ILE A 50 -8.67 -8.98 2.15
N SER A 51 -9.63 -9.88 1.93
CA SER A 51 -9.66 -11.19 2.62
C SER A 51 -8.43 -12.05 2.29
N LEU A 52 -8.04 -12.11 1.01
CA LEU A 52 -6.82 -12.81 0.58
C LEU A 52 -5.56 -12.17 1.17
N LEU A 53 -5.52 -10.83 1.21
CA LEU A 53 -4.41 -10.09 1.80
C LEU A 53 -4.27 -10.38 3.30
N MET A 54 -5.39 -10.42 4.05
CA MET A 54 -5.39 -10.78 5.47
C MET A 54 -4.91 -12.22 5.72
N LEU A 55 -5.28 -13.16 4.85
CA LEU A 55 -4.78 -14.54 4.93
C LEU A 55 -3.26 -14.61 4.73
N ALA A 56 -2.74 -13.88 3.75
CA ALA A 56 -1.29 -13.79 3.52
C ALA A 56 -0.54 -13.22 4.74
N TYR A 57 -1.07 -12.15 5.36
CA TYR A 57 -0.48 -11.56 6.56
C TYR A 57 -0.53 -12.50 7.76
N THR A 58 -1.64 -13.23 7.92
CA THR A 58 -1.79 -14.22 8.98
C THR A 58 -0.75 -15.33 8.83
N ASN A 59 -0.55 -15.84 7.62
CA ASN A 59 0.46 -16.86 7.35
C ASN A 59 1.89 -16.36 7.68
N ARG A 60 2.21 -15.12 7.29
CA ARG A 60 3.50 -14.50 7.60
C ARG A 60 3.70 -14.31 9.11
N PHE A 61 2.69 -13.81 9.80
CA PHE A 61 2.70 -13.64 11.26
C PHE A 61 2.95 -14.97 11.97
N LEU A 62 2.24 -16.03 11.58
CA LEU A 62 2.39 -17.36 12.17
C LEU A 62 3.80 -17.94 11.96
N GLY A 63 4.36 -17.77 10.75
CA GLY A 63 5.72 -18.18 10.45
C GLY A 63 6.76 -17.50 11.35
N LEU A 64 6.70 -16.17 11.45
CA LEU A 64 7.63 -15.41 12.32
C LEU A 64 7.41 -15.68 13.81
N ALA A 65 6.16 -15.86 14.24
CA ALA A 65 5.85 -16.20 15.63
C ALA A 65 6.39 -17.59 16.01
N SER A 66 6.32 -18.56 15.09
CA SER A 66 6.91 -19.88 15.26
C SER A 66 8.43 -19.79 15.40
N LEU A 67 9.10 -19.07 14.49
CA LEU A 67 10.54 -18.85 14.53
C LEU A 67 10.98 -18.15 15.82
N ALA A 68 10.26 -17.10 16.24
CA ALA A 68 10.54 -16.39 17.48
C ALA A 68 10.47 -17.33 18.70
N ARG A 69 9.45 -18.18 18.80
CA ARG A 69 9.33 -19.17 19.89
C ARG A 69 10.48 -20.17 19.89
N GLN A 70 10.92 -20.64 18.72
CA GLN A 70 12.06 -21.55 18.60
C GLN A 70 13.36 -20.90 19.08
N LEU A 71 13.63 -19.66 18.66
CA LEU A 71 14.82 -18.92 19.11
C LEU A 71 14.78 -18.63 20.61
N ILE A 72 13.61 -18.30 21.16
CA ILE A 72 13.43 -18.12 22.61
C ILE A 72 13.79 -19.40 23.37
N GLY A 73 13.35 -20.56 22.89
CA GLY A 73 13.73 -21.86 23.47
C GLY A 73 15.25 -22.08 23.46
N LYS A 74 15.91 -21.88 22.32
CA LYS A 74 17.37 -21.99 22.19
C LYS A 74 18.13 -21.01 23.08
N TYR A 75 17.61 -19.79 23.25
CA TYR A 75 18.20 -18.79 24.14
C TYR A 75 18.10 -19.19 25.61
N GLN A 76 17.02 -19.86 26.02
CA GLN A 76 16.88 -20.36 27.39
C GLN A 76 17.92 -21.43 27.72
N GLU A 77 18.30 -22.26 26.74
CA GLU A 77 19.31 -23.31 26.90
C GLU A 77 20.74 -22.76 26.95
N ASN A 78 21.13 -21.93 25.98
CA ASN A 78 22.54 -21.58 25.76
C ASN A 78 22.89 -20.12 26.13
N LYS A 79 21.91 -19.27 26.48
CA LYS A 79 22.06 -17.85 26.83
C LYS A 79 22.90 -17.02 25.85
N ASN A 80 23.02 -17.45 24.60
CA ASN A 80 23.83 -16.78 23.59
C ASN A 80 23.28 -15.36 23.31
N PRO A 81 24.07 -14.29 23.50
CA PRO A 81 23.64 -12.91 23.23
C PRO A 81 23.21 -12.66 21.79
N ASP A 82 23.75 -13.39 20.81
CA ASP A 82 23.39 -13.24 19.39
C ASP A 82 21.92 -13.62 19.14
N LEU A 83 21.43 -14.67 19.82
CA LEU A 83 20.02 -15.08 19.76
C LEU A 83 19.09 -14.00 20.29
N LEU A 84 19.53 -13.23 21.29
CA LEU A 84 18.73 -12.13 21.84
C LEU A 84 18.51 -11.04 20.79
N SER A 85 19.54 -10.70 20.01
CA SER A 85 19.45 -9.72 18.92
C SER A 85 18.47 -10.17 17.84
N GLN A 86 18.52 -11.46 17.44
CA GLN A 86 17.61 -12.05 16.47
C GLN A 86 16.14 -12.02 16.95
N ILE A 87 15.90 -12.36 18.23
CA ILE A 87 14.56 -12.30 18.83
C ILE A 87 14.01 -10.87 18.82
N GLN A 88 14.85 -9.87 19.12
CA GLN A 88 14.44 -8.47 19.08
C GLN A 88 14.06 -8.02 17.66
N ASN A 89 14.86 -8.39 16.65
CA ASN A 89 14.54 -8.13 15.25
C ASN A 89 13.23 -8.80 14.81
N LEU A 90 13.00 -10.05 15.19
CA LEU A 90 11.75 -10.75 14.92
C LEU A 90 10.54 -10.07 15.60
N ARG A 91 10.70 -9.62 16.84
CA ARG A 91 9.66 -8.89 17.57
C ARG A 91 9.29 -7.58 16.87
N PHE A 92 10.28 -6.84 16.36
CA PHE A 92 10.04 -5.63 15.60
C PHE A 92 9.22 -5.92 14.33
N ARG A 93 9.65 -6.93 13.55
CA ARG A 93 8.94 -7.38 12.34
C ARG A 93 7.50 -7.82 12.61
N LEU A 94 7.29 -8.59 13.69
CA LEU A 94 5.96 -9.00 14.14
C LEU A 94 5.06 -7.80 14.47
N SER A 95 5.62 -6.74 15.09
CA SER A 95 4.85 -5.51 15.34
C SER A 95 4.46 -4.82 14.04
N LEU A 96 5.36 -4.74 13.05
CA LEU A 96 5.06 -4.14 11.74
C LEU A 96 3.92 -4.89 11.03
N ILE A 97 3.94 -6.23 11.00
CA ILE A 97 2.85 -7.03 10.40
C ILE A 97 1.52 -6.75 11.09
N ARG A 98 1.53 -6.65 12.42
CA ARG A 98 0.32 -6.31 13.19
C ARG A 98 -0.24 -4.94 12.81
N HIS A 99 0.61 -3.94 12.59
CA HIS A 99 0.17 -2.61 12.14
C HIS A 99 -0.42 -2.65 10.73
N THR A 100 0.23 -3.34 9.80
CA THR A 100 -0.28 -3.58 8.44
C THR A 100 -1.68 -4.21 8.49
N GLN A 101 -1.86 -5.24 9.30
CA GLN A 101 -3.12 -5.96 9.44
C GLN A 101 -4.21 -5.10 10.06
N SER A 102 -3.88 -4.33 11.11
CA SER A 102 -4.81 -3.39 11.75
C SER A 102 -5.32 -2.33 10.77
N MET A 103 -4.45 -1.75 9.93
CA MET A 103 -4.84 -0.78 8.90
C MET A 103 -5.73 -1.41 7.82
N GLY A 104 -5.44 -2.67 7.44
CA GLY A 104 -6.28 -3.42 6.51
C GLY A 104 -7.68 -3.72 7.07
N ILE A 105 -7.78 -4.03 8.37
CA ILE A 105 -9.07 -4.20 9.06
C ILE A 105 -9.84 -2.88 9.11
N VAL A 106 -9.17 -1.76 9.44
CA VAL A 106 -9.79 -0.43 9.42
C VAL A 106 -10.31 -0.08 8.02
N SER A 107 -9.55 -0.38 6.97
CA SER A 107 -10.00 -0.26 5.58
C SER A 107 -11.25 -1.09 5.30
N LEU A 108 -11.27 -2.35 5.73
CA LEU A 108 -12.43 -3.24 5.54
C LEU A 108 -13.68 -2.73 6.26
N LEU A 109 -13.53 -2.22 7.49
CA LEU A 109 -14.62 -1.61 8.24
C LEU A 109 -15.15 -0.35 7.55
N ALA A 110 -14.25 0.51 7.05
CA ALA A 110 -14.64 1.70 6.28
C ALA A 110 -15.37 1.32 4.99
N CYS A 111 -14.90 0.28 4.28
CA CYS A 111 -15.54 -0.25 3.07
C CYS A 111 -16.91 -0.87 3.38
N THR A 112 -17.04 -1.59 4.49
CA THR A 112 -18.32 -2.16 4.94
C THR A 112 -19.31 -1.04 5.26
N SER A 113 -18.85 0.00 5.98
CA SER A 113 -19.65 1.20 6.27
C SER A 113 -20.08 1.90 4.98
N CYS A 114 -19.21 1.98 3.96
CA CYS A 114 -19.54 2.51 2.65
C CYS A 114 -20.71 1.74 2.01
N LEU A 115 -20.67 0.40 1.99
CA LEU A 115 -21.76 -0.42 1.45
C LEU A 115 -23.06 -0.24 2.23
N THR A 116 -23.00 -0.08 3.56
CA THR A 116 -24.16 0.22 4.39
C THR A 116 -24.77 1.58 4.02
N VAL A 117 -23.97 2.62 3.88
CA VAL A 117 -24.43 3.96 3.48
C VAL A 117 -25.00 3.97 2.07
N LEU A 118 -24.40 3.17 1.16
CA LEU A 118 -24.90 3.00 -0.19
C LEU A 118 -26.29 2.34 -0.22
N ALA A 119 -26.56 1.42 0.71
CA ALA A 119 -27.90 0.84 0.88
C ALA A 119 -28.97 1.86 1.33
N PHE A 120 -28.57 3.02 1.86
CA PHE A 120 -29.46 4.13 2.19
C PHE A 120 -29.49 5.22 1.09
N ASP A 121 -28.93 4.99 -0.10
CA ASP A 121 -28.83 5.95 -1.21
C ASP A 121 -28.05 7.25 -0.89
N LEU A 122 -27.21 7.25 0.15
CA LEU A 122 -26.37 8.41 0.53
C LEU A 122 -25.08 8.47 -0.29
N GLN A 123 -25.21 8.86 -1.56
CA GLN A 123 -24.15 8.80 -2.56
C GLN A 123 -22.87 9.59 -2.20
N ARG A 124 -23.00 10.80 -1.67
CA ARG A 124 -21.85 11.64 -1.28
C ARG A 124 -21.06 11.03 -0.13
N THR A 125 -21.76 10.53 0.89
CA THR A 125 -21.12 9.92 2.06
C THR A 125 -20.46 8.59 1.70
N ALA A 126 -21.06 7.80 0.80
CA ALA A 126 -20.48 6.56 0.29
C ALA A 126 -19.13 6.83 -0.40
N TRP A 127 -19.03 7.85 -1.27
CA TRP A 127 -17.77 8.23 -1.90
C TRP A 127 -16.66 8.58 -0.90
N ILE A 128 -16.99 9.34 0.15
CA ILE A 128 -16.01 9.73 1.18
C ILE A 128 -15.50 8.49 1.94
N LEU A 129 -16.41 7.60 2.36
CA LEU A 129 -16.04 6.36 3.05
C LEU A 129 -15.24 5.41 2.16
N PHE A 130 -15.60 5.31 0.88
CA PHE A 130 -14.87 4.51 -0.10
C PHE A 130 -13.44 5.02 -0.30
N ALA A 131 -13.27 6.33 -0.50
CA ALA A 131 -11.95 6.94 -0.63
C ALA A 131 -11.11 6.74 0.64
N LEU A 132 -11.71 6.87 1.83
CA LEU A 132 -11.03 6.65 3.10
C LEU A 132 -10.61 5.17 3.26
N ALA A 133 -11.46 4.23 2.87
CA ALA A 133 -11.14 2.80 2.87
C ALA A 133 -9.93 2.51 1.95
N LEU A 134 -9.93 3.06 0.74
CA LEU A 134 -8.82 2.92 -0.20
C LEU A 134 -7.51 3.52 0.35
N LEU A 135 -7.58 4.68 1.00
CA LEU A 135 -6.41 5.31 1.61
C LEU A 135 -5.81 4.42 2.70
N PHE A 136 -6.62 3.88 3.61
CA PHE A 136 -6.14 2.95 4.64
C PHE A 136 -5.56 1.67 4.04
N LEU A 137 -6.17 1.14 2.98
CA LEU A 137 -5.66 -0.03 2.27
C LEU A 137 -4.30 0.26 1.62
N PHE A 138 -4.18 1.40 0.96
CA PHE A 138 -2.94 1.83 0.33
C PHE A 138 -1.81 1.99 1.35
N VAL A 139 -2.07 2.66 2.48
CA VAL A 139 -1.09 2.79 3.57
C VAL A 139 -0.71 1.42 4.13
N SER A 140 -1.67 0.50 4.32
CA SER A 140 -1.38 -0.87 4.72
C SER A 140 -0.42 -1.56 3.74
N LEU A 141 -0.68 -1.46 2.43
CA LEU A 141 0.18 -2.04 1.40
C LEU A 141 1.59 -1.42 1.38
N CYS A 142 1.72 -0.11 1.54
CA CYS A 142 3.03 0.54 1.62
C CYS A 142 3.85 0.02 2.82
N ILE A 143 3.24 -0.09 4.00
CA ILE A 143 3.90 -0.64 5.19
C ILE A 143 4.29 -2.10 4.96
N CYS A 144 3.43 -2.89 4.32
CA CYS A 144 3.73 -4.27 3.93
C CYS A 144 4.97 -4.36 3.03
N LEU A 145 5.05 -3.53 1.99
CA LEU A 145 6.22 -3.48 1.10
C LEU A 145 7.50 -3.14 1.86
N LEU A 146 7.45 -2.12 2.72
CA LEU A 146 8.60 -1.75 3.57
C LEU A 146 9.02 -2.90 4.50
N GLU A 147 8.05 -3.59 5.10
CA GLU A 147 8.31 -4.73 6.00
C GLU A 147 8.92 -5.92 5.24
N ILE A 148 8.51 -6.18 3.99
CA ILE A 148 9.13 -7.17 3.12
C ILE A 148 10.61 -6.83 2.88
N HIS A 149 10.92 -5.60 2.49
CA HIS A 149 12.29 -5.19 2.23
C HIS A 149 13.17 -5.28 3.48
N LEU A 150 12.69 -4.78 4.61
CA LEU A 150 13.43 -4.83 5.87
C LEU A 150 13.67 -6.27 6.33
N SER A 151 12.69 -7.15 6.11
CA SER A 151 12.78 -8.56 6.45
C SER A 151 13.87 -9.30 5.68
N VAL A 152 13.99 -9.02 4.38
CA VAL A 152 15.04 -9.62 3.54
C VAL A 152 16.40 -9.09 3.96
N HIS A 153 16.52 -7.78 4.18
CA HIS A 153 17.79 -7.17 4.58
C HIS A 153 18.31 -7.67 5.93
N ALA A 154 17.42 -7.80 6.93
CA ALA A 154 17.81 -8.32 8.24
C ALA A 154 18.31 -9.78 8.16
N LEU A 155 17.67 -10.60 7.32
CA LEU A 155 18.08 -11.99 7.11
C LEU A 155 19.44 -12.08 6.41
N ASP A 156 19.68 -11.22 5.42
CA ASP A 156 20.94 -11.16 4.67
C ASP A 156 22.13 -10.82 5.57
N ILE A 157 21.96 -9.83 6.45
CA ILE A 157 22.97 -9.47 7.47
C ILE A 157 23.27 -10.66 8.39
N GLU A 158 22.22 -11.38 8.81
CA GLU A 158 22.36 -12.51 9.72
C GLU A 158 23.08 -13.70 9.06
N MET A 159 22.77 -14.00 7.80
CA MET A 159 23.49 -15.00 7.00
C MET A 159 24.96 -14.64 6.83
N HIS A 160 25.26 -13.39 6.46
CA HIS A 160 26.64 -12.95 6.29
C HIS A 160 27.47 -13.00 7.61
N ALA A 161 26.83 -12.78 8.76
CA ALA A 161 27.49 -12.92 10.07
C ALA A 161 27.88 -14.38 10.39
N LEU A 162 27.06 -15.34 9.97
CA LEU A 162 27.35 -16.77 10.13
C LEU A 162 28.51 -17.21 9.21
N ASP A 163 28.49 -16.82 7.94
CA ASP A 163 29.55 -17.15 6.98
C ASP A 163 30.93 -16.61 7.41
N LYS A 164 30.95 -15.40 7.98
CA LYS A 164 32.18 -14.77 8.47
C LYS A 164 32.72 -15.42 9.75
N SER A 165 31.84 -15.93 10.61
CA SER A 165 32.24 -16.65 11.82
C SER A 165 32.84 -18.02 11.48
N GLY A 166 32.22 -18.76 10.54
CA GLY A 166 32.73 -20.06 10.08
C GLY A 166 34.07 -19.98 9.34
N SER A 167 34.40 -18.85 8.72
CA SER A 167 35.68 -18.65 8.01
C SER A 167 36.83 -18.20 8.93
N ASN A 168 36.55 -17.67 10.13
CA ASN A 168 37.57 -17.34 11.13
C ASN A 168 37.93 -18.54 12.03
N GLU A 169 37.09 -19.57 12.10
CA GLU A 169 37.37 -20.80 12.89
C GLU A 169 38.32 -21.78 12.16
N PHE A 170 38.52 -21.57 10.84
CA PHE A 170 39.37 -22.41 9.97
C PHE A 170 40.78 -21.82 9.71
N LYS A 171 41.20 -20.82 10.50
CA LYS A 171 42.48 -20.12 10.33
C LYS A 171 43.29 -20.14 11.61
#